data_AF-A0A2Z5N4V9-F1
#
_entry.id   AF-A0A2Z5N4V9-F1
#
_cell.length_a   1.000
_cell.length_b   1.000
_cell.length_c   1.000
_cell.angle_alpha   90.00
_cell.angle_beta   90.00
_cell.angle_gamma   90.00
#
_symmetry.space_group_name_H-M   'P 1'
#
loop_
_entity.id
_entity.type
_entity.pdbx_description
1 polymer ?
#
loop_
_entity_poly.entity_id
_entity_poly.type
_entity_poly.pdbx_seq_one_letter_code
_entity_poly.pdbx_strand_id
1 'polypeptide(L)'
;MKTVKALRWWIIVLVCVGTILNYLARNSLAVLAPELKQVFAISTQQYSYIVGAFQIGYTIMQPVCGFVVDLIGLRLGFALFAMLWSVVGVAHGFASGWLSLGILRGFLGLFEAAAIPSGMKAVAEWFPDREKSVAVGYFNAGTSLGAAIAPPLVVFLSMRFGWQAAFMATGALGFVWAALWYTQYRSPADHPRITPQERALIRDGQTTMPPVSKRRIRDVVTARRFWAIALPRFFAEPAWQTFSFWIPLYLATERHMALAQIAIFAWMPFLAADLGGIAGGYLSPYLVKRFKLPLVWSRVAGVALGAVLMLGPALIGLVSSPYTAIALFCVGGFAHQMISALVNTLSADVFDAEEVGTASGFAGMAAWIGGLGFSLLVGALADKIGYAPLFACLGLFDIIGVTLLAVLIRGQSKQERLLAQHA
;
A
#
# COMPACT_ATOMS: atom_id res chain seq x y z
N MET A 1 24.52 24.36 -18.18
CA MET A 1 24.22 22.92 -17.94
C MET A 1 23.38 22.41 -19.11
N LYS A 2 23.62 21.18 -19.62
CA LYS A 2 22.81 20.63 -20.71
C LYS A 2 21.38 20.35 -20.22
N THR A 3 20.38 20.73 -21.01
CA THR A 3 18.97 20.41 -20.73
C THR A 3 18.70 18.93 -21.00
N VAL A 4 17.76 18.35 -20.27
CA VAL A 4 17.34 16.95 -20.42
C VAL A 4 15.95 16.94 -21.01
N LYS A 5 15.73 16.14 -22.07
CA LYS A 5 14.40 15.94 -22.65
C LYS A 5 13.57 15.06 -21.72
N ALA A 6 12.27 15.36 -21.59
CA ALA A 6 11.32 14.55 -20.82
C ALA A 6 11.74 14.40 -19.34
N LEU A 7 12.31 15.45 -18.77
CA LEU A 7 12.84 15.46 -17.41
C LEU A 7 11.78 15.09 -16.36
N ARG A 8 10.50 15.45 -16.58
CA ARG A 8 9.40 15.07 -15.68
C ARG A 8 9.31 13.56 -15.44
N TRP A 9 9.58 12.76 -16.47
CA TRP A 9 9.57 11.30 -16.37
C TRP A 9 10.78 10.76 -15.62
N TRP A 10 11.95 11.40 -15.76
CA TRP A 10 13.11 11.07 -14.93
C TRP A 10 12.88 11.35 -13.44
N ILE A 11 12.14 12.42 -13.11
CA ILE A 11 11.73 12.68 -11.73
C ILE A 11 10.80 11.57 -11.23
N ILE A 12 9.83 11.09 -12.02
CA ILE A 12 8.98 9.96 -11.62
C ILE A 12 9.76 8.67 -11.48
N VAL A 13 10.75 8.39 -12.35
CA VAL A 13 11.66 7.25 -12.17
C VAL A 13 12.38 7.37 -10.83
N LEU A 14 12.88 8.56 -10.47
CA LEU A 14 13.52 8.78 -9.18
C LEU A 14 12.58 8.55 -7.99
N VAL A 15 11.33 9.03 -8.06
CA VAL A 15 10.31 8.75 -7.03
C VAL A 15 10.00 7.26 -6.98
N CYS A 16 9.84 6.59 -8.12
CA CYS A 16 9.58 5.15 -8.24
C CYS A 16 10.69 4.32 -7.58
N VAL A 17 11.97 4.64 -7.85
CA VAL A 17 13.11 4.00 -7.16
C VAL A 17 13.04 4.22 -5.65
N GLY A 18 12.63 5.40 -5.20
CA GLY A 18 12.42 5.68 -3.77
C GLY A 18 11.33 4.80 -3.17
N THR A 19 10.23 4.62 -3.89
CA THR A 19 9.13 3.72 -3.51
C THR A 19 9.58 2.26 -3.43
N ILE A 20 10.40 1.80 -4.39
CA ILE A 20 10.98 0.46 -4.39
C ILE A 20 11.80 0.24 -3.12
N LEU A 21 12.71 1.17 -2.80
CA LEU A 21 13.56 1.08 -1.61
C LEU A 21 12.75 1.15 -0.31
N ASN A 22 11.70 1.98 -0.28
CA ASN A 22 10.77 2.06 0.85
C ASN A 22 10.07 0.72 1.10
N TYR A 23 9.48 0.11 0.05
CA TYR A 23 8.80 -1.18 0.18
C TYR A 23 9.76 -2.35 0.41
N LEU A 24 10.99 -2.26 -0.10
CA LEU A 24 12.06 -3.20 0.19
C LEU A 24 12.38 -3.22 1.69
N ALA A 25 12.61 -2.05 2.29
CA ALA A 25 12.87 -1.91 3.73
C ALA A 25 11.68 -2.40 4.57
N ARG A 26 10.44 -2.08 4.17
CA ARG A 26 9.23 -2.55 4.83
C ARG A 26 9.12 -4.07 4.91
N ASN A 27 9.34 -4.76 3.77
CA ASN A 27 9.18 -6.20 3.64
C ASN A 27 10.34 -7.01 4.24
N SER A 28 11.48 -6.38 4.52
CA SER A 28 12.67 -7.05 5.09
C SER A 28 12.39 -7.87 6.37
N LEU A 29 11.60 -7.33 7.32
CA LEU A 29 11.26 -8.06 8.55
C LEU A 29 10.40 -9.27 8.27
N ALA A 30 9.43 -9.19 7.36
CA ALA A 30 8.56 -10.33 7.08
C ALA A 30 9.39 -11.51 6.56
N VAL A 31 10.34 -11.22 5.66
CA VAL A 31 11.27 -12.21 5.10
C VAL A 31 12.20 -12.80 6.17
N LEU A 32 12.71 -11.96 7.09
CA LEU A 32 13.62 -12.38 8.16
C LEU A 32 12.90 -12.92 9.41
N ALA A 33 11.58 -12.81 9.49
CA ALA A 33 10.79 -13.19 10.66
C ALA A 33 11.06 -14.64 11.12
N PRO A 34 11.15 -15.66 10.24
CA PRO A 34 11.49 -17.01 10.65
C PRO A 34 12.83 -17.11 11.40
N GLU A 35 13.86 -16.43 10.90
CA GLU A 35 15.21 -16.44 11.47
C GLU A 35 15.24 -15.64 12.79
N LEU A 36 14.66 -14.44 12.81
CA LEU A 36 14.64 -13.56 13.99
C LEU A 36 13.86 -14.18 15.15
N LYS A 37 12.78 -14.92 14.88
CA LYS A 37 12.04 -15.64 15.93
C LYS A 37 12.89 -16.72 16.59
N GLN A 38 13.76 -17.40 15.83
CA GLN A 38 14.68 -18.39 16.40
C GLN A 38 15.81 -17.71 17.18
N VAL A 39 16.45 -16.69 16.61
CA VAL A 39 17.60 -15.99 17.22
C VAL A 39 17.22 -15.32 18.55
N PHE A 40 16.07 -14.67 18.60
CA PHE A 40 15.63 -13.89 19.76
C PHE A 40 14.52 -14.56 20.59
N ALA A 41 14.19 -15.82 20.28
CA ALA A 41 13.11 -16.57 20.92
C ALA A 41 11.78 -15.80 20.97
N ILE A 42 11.41 -15.15 19.85
CA ILE A 42 10.24 -14.27 19.75
C ILE A 42 8.99 -15.13 19.53
N SER A 43 7.98 -14.96 20.39
CA SER A 43 6.68 -15.62 20.20
C SER A 43 5.91 -15.01 19.02
N THR A 44 4.91 -15.72 18.48
CA THR A 44 4.07 -15.17 17.40
C THR A 44 3.30 -13.93 17.87
N GLN A 45 2.91 -13.88 19.14
CA GLN A 45 2.28 -12.72 19.76
C GLN A 45 3.23 -11.52 19.85
N GLN A 46 4.49 -11.72 20.24
CA GLN A 46 5.48 -10.64 20.25
C GLN A 46 5.78 -10.14 18.82
N TYR A 47 5.81 -11.05 17.84
CA TYR A 47 5.96 -10.68 16.44
C TYR A 47 4.80 -9.79 15.96
N SER A 48 3.55 -10.07 16.34
CA SER A 48 2.44 -9.19 15.99
C SER A 48 2.54 -7.80 16.63
N TYR A 49 3.14 -7.68 17.82
CA TYR A 49 3.42 -6.37 18.41
C TYR A 49 4.47 -5.58 17.63
N ILE A 50 5.48 -6.25 17.08
CA ILE A 50 6.49 -5.62 16.20
C ILE A 50 5.84 -5.10 14.91
N VAL A 51 5.00 -5.93 14.28
CA VAL A 51 4.23 -5.53 13.09
C VAL A 51 3.25 -4.39 13.41
N GLY A 52 2.55 -4.51 14.54
CA GLY A 52 1.61 -3.52 15.06
C GLY A 52 2.26 -2.16 15.32
N ALA A 53 3.47 -2.13 15.88
CA ALA A 53 4.21 -0.89 16.11
C ALA A 53 4.45 -0.11 14.81
N PHE A 54 4.83 -0.79 13.72
CA PHE A 54 4.97 -0.18 12.40
C PHE A 54 3.64 0.40 11.90
N GLN A 55 2.55 -0.37 11.98
CA GLN A 55 1.22 0.06 11.53
C GLN A 55 0.73 1.30 12.31
N ILE A 56 0.94 1.33 13.62
CA ILE A 56 0.58 2.47 14.49
C ILE A 56 1.41 3.70 14.11
N GLY A 57 2.73 3.56 14.00
CA GLY A 57 3.61 4.66 13.59
C GLY A 57 3.21 5.23 12.24
N TYR A 58 2.96 4.37 11.25
CA TYR A 58 2.55 4.77 9.92
C TYR A 58 1.20 5.52 9.94
N THR A 59 0.21 5.00 10.66
CA THR A 59 -1.14 5.59 10.76
C THR A 59 -1.12 6.97 11.41
N ILE A 60 -0.37 7.14 12.50
CA ILE A 60 -0.29 8.42 13.22
C ILE A 60 0.42 9.48 12.39
N MET A 61 1.51 9.09 11.70
CA MET A 61 2.36 10.06 11.01
C MET A 61 1.85 10.45 9.62
N GLN A 62 0.99 9.65 8.99
CA GLN A 62 0.46 9.92 7.66
C GLN A 62 -0.12 11.35 7.48
N PRO A 63 -0.99 11.89 8.38
CA PRO A 63 -1.45 13.28 8.27
C PRO A 63 -0.37 14.32 8.60
N VAL A 64 0.59 13.98 9.48
CA VAL A 64 1.64 14.89 9.97
C VAL A 64 2.73 15.09 8.92
N CYS A 65 3.14 14.03 8.22
CA CYS A 65 4.18 14.08 7.20
C CYS A 65 3.85 15.08 6.08
N GLY A 66 2.59 15.10 5.62
CA GLY A 66 2.16 16.05 4.59
C GLY A 66 2.40 17.50 5.03
N PHE A 67 1.98 17.84 6.25
CA PHE A 67 2.19 19.16 6.83
C PHE A 67 3.68 19.52 6.96
N VAL A 68 4.51 18.61 7.45
CA VAL A 68 5.96 18.85 7.57
C VAL A 68 6.57 19.11 6.19
N VAL A 69 6.24 18.29 5.19
CA VAL A 69 6.72 18.44 3.80
C VAL A 69 6.22 19.73 3.15
N ASP A 70 5.04 20.22 3.54
CA ASP A 70 4.53 21.52 3.11
C ASP A 70 5.31 22.69 3.73
N LEU A 71 5.72 22.59 5.00
CA LEU A 71 6.47 23.64 5.69
C LEU A 71 7.93 23.77 5.21
N ILE A 72 8.65 22.65 5.12
CA ILE A 72 10.10 22.67 4.82
C ILE A 72 10.41 22.43 3.33
N GLY A 73 9.36 22.25 2.52
CA GLY A 73 9.44 22.01 1.09
C GLY A 73 9.71 20.54 0.72
N LEU A 74 9.23 20.14 -0.45
CA LEU A 74 9.26 18.74 -0.92
C LEU A 74 10.68 18.17 -1.07
N ARG A 75 11.62 18.99 -1.55
CA ARG A 75 13.02 18.58 -1.74
C ARG A 75 13.68 18.19 -0.42
N LEU A 76 13.64 19.08 0.57
CA LEU A 76 14.29 18.85 1.86
C LEU A 76 13.47 17.86 2.71
N GLY A 77 12.15 18.01 2.74
CA GLY A 77 11.29 17.16 3.54
C GLY A 77 11.38 15.69 3.17
N PHE A 78 11.28 15.36 1.89
CA PHE A 78 11.35 13.96 1.48
C PHE A 78 12.77 13.39 1.66
N ALA A 79 13.83 14.18 1.41
CA ALA A 79 15.21 13.78 1.73
C ALA A 79 15.39 13.48 3.23
N LEU A 80 14.85 14.33 4.11
CA LEU A 80 14.97 14.18 5.56
C LEU A 80 14.28 12.90 6.03
N PHE A 81 13.03 12.67 5.63
CA PHE A 81 12.32 11.43 5.96
C PHE A 81 13.06 10.20 5.41
N ALA A 82 13.65 10.32 4.21
CA ALA A 82 14.48 9.28 3.63
C ALA A 82 15.70 8.94 4.45
N MET A 83 16.44 9.95 4.88
CA MET A 83 17.55 9.78 5.80
C MET A 83 17.10 9.12 7.10
N LEU A 84 15.99 9.57 7.69
CA LEU A 84 15.50 9.06 8.97
C LEU A 84 15.06 7.59 8.90
N TRP A 85 14.27 7.18 7.90
CA TRP A 85 13.91 5.77 7.74
C TRP A 85 15.15 4.91 7.43
N SER A 86 16.16 5.47 6.75
CA SER A 86 17.41 4.76 6.43
C SER A 86 18.26 4.52 7.67
N VAL A 87 18.40 5.54 8.55
CA VAL A 87 19.05 5.40 9.86
C VAL A 87 18.38 4.30 10.67
N VAL A 88 17.06 4.34 10.75
CA VAL A 88 16.29 3.34 11.49
C VAL A 88 16.42 1.96 10.84
N GLY A 89 16.42 1.87 9.51
CA GLY A 89 16.64 0.64 8.75
C GLY A 89 17.98 0.00 9.08
N VAL A 90 19.07 0.77 9.11
CA VAL A 90 20.39 0.30 9.53
C VAL A 90 20.39 -0.10 11.00
N ALA A 91 19.72 0.67 11.86
CA ALA A 91 19.62 0.39 13.29
C ALA A 91 18.96 -0.97 13.60
N HIS A 92 18.10 -1.50 12.71
CA HIS A 92 17.53 -2.85 12.88
C HIS A 92 18.59 -3.95 12.94
N GLY A 93 19.73 -3.78 12.26
CA GLY A 93 20.84 -4.74 12.32
C GLY A 93 21.51 -4.83 13.69
N PHE A 94 21.25 -3.88 14.60
CA PHE A 94 21.75 -3.86 15.97
C PHE A 94 20.68 -4.23 17.00
N ALA A 95 19.51 -4.68 16.56
CA ALA A 95 18.47 -5.11 17.48
C ALA A 95 18.91 -6.32 18.31
N SER A 96 18.52 -6.37 19.57
CA SER A 96 18.91 -7.41 20.54
C SER A 96 17.74 -8.25 21.04
N GLY A 97 16.52 -7.96 20.58
CA GLY A 97 15.31 -8.68 20.97
C GLY A 97 14.03 -8.02 20.46
N TRP A 98 12.88 -8.63 20.78
CA TRP A 98 11.59 -8.22 20.23
C TRP A 98 11.21 -6.76 20.55
N LEU A 99 11.56 -6.26 21.74
CA LEU A 99 11.22 -4.88 22.13
C LEU A 99 12.03 -3.86 21.32
N SER A 100 13.34 -4.09 21.16
CA SER A 100 14.18 -3.24 20.32
C SER A 100 13.72 -3.24 18.85
N LEU A 101 13.35 -4.41 18.32
CA LEU A 101 12.76 -4.52 16.98
C LEU A 101 11.42 -3.78 16.88
N GLY A 102 10.55 -3.90 17.89
CA GLY A 102 9.26 -3.22 17.93
C GLY A 102 9.40 -1.70 17.94
N ILE A 103 10.30 -1.16 18.76
CA ILE A 103 10.57 0.29 18.82
C ILE A 103 11.12 0.79 17.48
N LEU A 104 12.13 0.10 16.91
CA LEU A 104 12.69 0.45 15.62
C LEU A 104 11.65 0.36 14.50
N ARG A 105 10.72 -0.60 14.57
CA ARG A 105 9.60 -0.72 13.63
C ARG A 105 8.58 0.39 13.76
N GLY A 106 8.29 0.83 14.98
CA GLY A 106 7.50 2.03 15.21
C GLY A 106 8.11 3.26 14.55
N PHE A 107 9.40 3.52 14.76
CA PHE A 107 10.11 4.62 14.12
C PHE A 107 10.17 4.49 12.59
N LEU A 108 10.37 3.28 12.08
CA LEU A 108 10.35 3.04 10.63
C LEU A 108 8.98 3.41 10.06
N GLY A 109 7.89 2.97 10.70
CA GLY A 109 6.52 3.32 10.29
C GLY A 109 6.27 4.82 10.32
N LEU A 110 6.72 5.52 11.38
CA LEU A 110 6.63 6.98 11.47
C LEU A 110 7.31 7.64 10.26
N PHE A 111 8.56 7.28 9.93
CA PHE A 111 9.31 7.96 8.88
C PHE A 111 8.93 7.56 7.46
N GLU A 112 8.53 6.30 7.24
CA GLU A 112 8.10 5.83 5.91
C GLU A 112 6.77 6.45 5.44
N ALA A 113 5.94 6.96 6.36
CA ALA A 113 4.63 7.54 6.03
C ALA A 113 4.70 8.74 5.07
N ALA A 114 5.86 9.40 4.95
CA ALA A 114 6.06 10.53 4.05
C ALA A 114 6.21 10.15 2.57
N ALA A 115 6.50 8.88 2.25
CA ALA A 115 6.85 8.48 0.88
C ALA A 115 5.70 8.71 -0.11
N ILE A 116 4.49 8.24 0.23
CA ILE A 116 3.33 8.37 -0.67
C ILE A 116 2.88 9.83 -0.84
N PRO A 117 2.69 10.63 0.24
CA PRO A 117 2.35 12.05 0.10
C PRO A 117 3.40 12.84 -0.70
N SER A 118 4.69 12.58 -0.48
CA SER A 118 5.78 13.25 -1.19
C SER A 118 5.77 12.93 -2.68
N GLY A 119 5.55 11.65 -3.05
CA GLY A 119 5.41 11.24 -4.45
C GLY A 119 4.21 11.90 -5.13
N MET A 120 3.06 11.94 -4.46
CA MET A 120 1.86 12.61 -4.98
C MET A 120 2.09 14.12 -5.19
N LYS A 121 2.79 14.78 -4.29
CA LYS A 121 3.16 16.20 -4.43
C LYS A 121 4.15 16.42 -5.57
N ALA A 122 5.13 15.52 -5.76
CA ALA A 122 6.05 15.57 -6.88
C ALA A 122 5.31 15.46 -8.23
N VAL A 123 4.35 14.53 -8.34
CA VAL A 123 3.48 14.40 -9.51
C VAL A 123 2.65 15.67 -9.73
N ALA A 124 2.08 16.22 -8.66
CA ALA A 124 1.25 17.43 -8.74
C ALA A 124 2.03 18.64 -9.28
N GLU A 125 3.29 18.80 -8.89
CA GLU A 125 4.17 19.87 -9.38
C GLU A 125 4.68 19.63 -10.80
N TRP A 126 5.09 18.41 -11.14
CA TRP A 126 5.84 18.11 -12.37
C TRP A 126 4.99 17.72 -13.60
N PHE A 127 3.69 17.46 -13.44
CA PHE A 127 2.85 16.93 -14.53
C PHE A 127 1.65 17.81 -14.85
N PRO A 128 1.28 17.91 -16.15
CA PRO A 128 -0.03 18.37 -16.58
C PRO A 128 -1.15 17.49 -16.04
N ASP A 129 -2.35 18.06 -15.83
CA ASP A 129 -3.47 17.34 -15.21
C ASP A 129 -3.86 16.05 -15.95
N ARG A 130 -3.77 16.05 -17.29
CA ARG A 130 -4.07 14.88 -18.13
C ARG A 130 -3.08 13.73 -17.97
N GLU A 131 -1.85 14.00 -17.53
CA GLU A 131 -0.78 13.00 -17.40
C GLU A 131 -0.56 12.54 -15.94
N LYS A 132 -1.13 13.23 -14.95
CA LYS A 132 -0.94 12.92 -13.51
C LYS A 132 -1.33 11.48 -13.17
N SER A 133 -2.43 10.96 -13.72
CA SER A 133 -2.87 9.58 -13.45
C SER A 133 -1.85 8.54 -13.92
N VAL A 134 -1.24 8.76 -15.08
CA VAL A 134 -0.19 7.88 -15.63
C VAL A 134 1.07 7.96 -14.77
N ALA A 135 1.47 9.16 -14.37
CA ALA A 135 2.63 9.37 -13.48
C ALA A 135 2.44 8.68 -12.12
N VAL A 136 1.25 8.78 -11.51
CA VAL A 136 0.88 8.05 -10.28
C VAL A 136 0.97 6.55 -10.49
N GLY A 137 0.54 6.04 -11.66
CA GLY A 137 0.66 4.61 -12.00
C GLY A 137 2.10 4.11 -11.97
N TYR A 138 3.03 4.78 -12.64
CA TYR A 138 4.45 4.41 -12.64
C TYR A 138 5.10 4.52 -11.26
N PHE A 139 4.77 5.56 -10.52
CA PHE A 139 5.22 5.73 -9.15
C PHE A 139 4.72 4.59 -8.25
N ASN A 140 3.44 4.21 -8.35
CA ASN A 140 2.85 3.13 -7.56
C ASN A 140 3.38 1.75 -7.96
N ALA A 141 3.77 1.51 -9.22
CA ALA A 141 4.40 0.25 -9.62
C ALA A 141 5.68 -0.06 -8.79
N GLY A 142 6.32 0.97 -8.23
CA GLY A 142 7.45 0.81 -7.34
C GLY A 142 7.12 0.07 -6.04
N THR A 143 5.88 0.14 -5.53
CA THR A 143 5.49 -0.57 -4.29
C THR A 143 5.56 -2.08 -4.49
N SER A 144 4.98 -2.57 -5.59
CA SER A 144 4.95 -3.98 -5.95
C SER A 144 6.32 -4.51 -6.32
N LEU A 145 7.09 -3.75 -7.11
CA LEU A 145 8.47 -4.11 -7.44
C LEU A 145 9.35 -4.20 -6.18
N GLY A 146 9.19 -3.26 -5.23
CA GLY A 146 9.90 -3.31 -3.94
C GLY A 146 9.53 -4.56 -3.13
N ALA A 147 8.25 -4.90 -3.06
CA ALA A 147 7.79 -6.12 -2.39
C ALA A 147 8.29 -7.41 -3.08
N ALA A 148 8.36 -7.41 -4.42
CA ALA A 148 8.82 -8.56 -5.18
C ALA A 148 10.34 -8.77 -5.09
N ILE A 149 11.13 -7.70 -5.05
CA ILE A 149 12.60 -7.75 -4.93
C ILE A 149 13.03 -8.08 -3.49
N ALA A 150 12.19 -7.80 -2.49
CA ALA A 150 12.56 -7.98 -1.09
C ALA A 150 12.94 -9.42 -0.70
N PRO A 151 12.13 -10.47 -0.96
CA PRO A 151 12.52 -11.83 -0.62
C PRO A 151 13.87 -12.27 -1.21
N PRO A 152 14.14 -12.18 -2.52
CA PRO A 152 15.41 -12.66 -3.06
C PRO A 152 16.61 -11.88 -2.54
N LEU A 153 16.52 -10.54 -2.44
CA LEU A 153 17.65 -9.73 -1.98
C LEU A 153 17.94 -9.93 -0.50
N VAL A 154 16.91 -9.90 0.35
CA VAL A 154 17.05 -10.01 1.80
C VAL A 154 17.53 -11.40 2.21
N VAL A 155 16.99 -12.46 1.59
CA VAL A 155 17.45 -13.83 1.84
C VAL A 155 18.90 -14.02 1.40
N PHE A 156 19.28 -13.53 0.22
CA PHE A 156 20.66 -13.63 -0.26
C PHE A 156 21.64 -12.98 0.72
N LEU A 157 21.32 -11.77 1.20
CA LEU A 157 22.14 -11.07 2.18
C LEU A 157 22.18 -11.80 3.52
N SER A 158 21.04 -12.32 4.00
CA SER A 158 20.98 -13.04 5.27
C SER A 158 21.82 -14.32 5.24
N MET A 159 21.67 -15.13 4.18
CA MET A 159 22.38 -16.40 4.06
C MET A 159 23.90 -16.23 3.92
N ARG A 160 24.36 -15.12 3.34
CA ARG A 160 25.79 -14.90 3.07
C ARG A 160 26.51 -14.09 4.15
N PHE A 161 25.82 -13.12 4.75
CA PHE A 161 26.41 -12.12 5.63
C PHE A 161 25.67 -11.95 6.97
N GLY A 162 24.59 -12.72 7.20
CA GLY A 162 23.75 -12.66 8.39
C GLY A 162 22.59 -11.68 8.26
N TRP A 163 21.54 -11.90 9.07
CA TRP A 163 20.34 -11.06 9.08
C TRP A 163 20.62 -9.59 9.39
N GLN A 164 21.67 -9.31 10.18
CA GLN A 164 22.11 -7.95 10.48
C GLN A 164 22.50 -7.20 9.20
N ALA A 165 23.31 -7.85 8.35
CA ALA A 165 23.76 -7.27 7.10
C ALA A 165 22.60 -7.02 6.12
N ALA A 166 21.56 -7.86 6.15
CA ALA A 166 20.36 -7.66 5.33
C ALA A 166 19.62 -6.36 5.70
N PHE A 167 19.44 -6.06 6.99
CA PHE A 167 18.87 -4.78 7.43
C PHE A 167 19.79 -3.59 7.15
N MET A 168 21.10 -3.74 7.43
CA MET A 168 22.07 -2.68 7.19
C MET A 168 22.17 -2.31 5.71
N ALA A 169 22.22 -3.29 4.81
CA ALA A 169 22.29 -3.05 3.37
C ALA A 169 21.00 -2.43 2.83
N THR A 170 19.83 -2.98 3.19
CA THR A 170 18.54 -2.42 2.72
C THR A 170 18.29 -1.00 3.26
N GLY A 171 18.66 -0.72 4.51
CA GLY A 171 18.64 0.63 5.08
C GLY A 171 19.64 1.57 4.40
N ALA A 172 20.87 1.12 4.12
CA ALA A 172 21.91 1.95 3.53
C ALA A 172 21.59 2.41 2.10
N LEU A 173 20.85 1.60 1.32
CA LEU A 173 20.38 2.01 -0.01
C LEU A 173 19.50 3.26 0.05
N GLY A 174 18.76 3.46 1.13
CA GLY A 174 17.95 4.66 1.33
C GLY A 174 18.78 5.93 1.51
N PHE A 175 20.01 5.86 2.07
CA PHE A 175 20.92 7.01 2.13
C PHE A 175 21.39 7.44 0.74
N VAL A 176 21.75 6.47 -0.10
CA VAL A 176 22.15 6.73 -1.50
C VAL A 176 20.99 7.41 -2.23
N TRP A 177 19.78 6.90 -2.06
CA TRP A 177 18.61 7.49 -2.68
C TRP A 177 18.28 8.88 -2.11
N ALA A 178 18.38 9.11 -0.80
CA ALA A 178 18.15 10.41 -0.20
C ALA A 178 19.11 11.48 -0.75
N ALA A 179 20.38 11.13 -0.95
CA ALA A 179 21.37 11.99 -1.59
C ALA A 179 21.04 12.25 -3.06
N LEU A 180 20.62 11.22 -3.81
CA LEU A 180 20.17 11.37 -5.19
C LEU A 180 18.93 12.27 -5.29
N TRP A 181 17.94 12.08 -4.43
CA TRP A 181 16.76 12.93 -4.34
C TRP A 181 17.14 14.38 -4.05
N TYR A 182 17.91 14.62 -2.99
CA TYR A 182 18.28 15.97 -2.60
C TYR A 182 19.10 16.69 -3.68
N THR A 183 19.94 15.98 -4.43
CA THR A 183 20.78 16.59 -5.48
C THR A 183 20.05 16.78 -6.81
N GLN A 184 19.21 15.83 -7.23
CA GLN A 184 18.57 15.83 -8.55
C GLN A 184 17.19 16.50 -8.54
N TYR A 185 16.42 16.40 -7.46
CA TYR A 185 15.08 16.97 -7.42
C TYR A 185 15.10 18.48 -7.12
N ARG A 186 14.33 19.24 -7.91
CA ARG A 186 13.97 20.64 -7.69
C ARG A 186 12.53 20.87 -8.18
N SER A 187 11.92 22.00 -7.84
CA SER A 187 10.65 22.40 -8.46
C SER A 187 10.86 22.62 -9.97
N PRO A 188 9.83 22.46 -10.83
CA PRO A 188 9.95 22.76 -12.26
C PRO A 188 10.34 24.23 -12.54
N ALA A 189 9.96 25.14 -11.63
CA ALA A 189 10.30 26.56 -11.70
C ALA A 189 11.81 26.80 -11.54
N ASP A 190 12.46 26.06 -10.64
CA ASP A 190 13.87 26.27 -10.25
C ASP A 190 14.83 25.24 -10.85
N HIS A 191 14.33 24.29 -11.66
CA HIS A 191 15.14 23.20 -12.17
C HIS A 191 16.09 23.67 -13.30
N PRO A 192 17.42 23.56 -13.15
CA PRO A 192 18.38 24.12 -14.10
C PRO A 192 18.51 23.35 -15.42
N ARG A 193 18.05 22.09 -15.45
CA ARG A 193 18.10 21.23 -16.66
C ARG A 193 16.76 21.08 -17.39
N ILE A 194 15.70 21.75 -16.95
CA ILE A 194 14.39 21.66 -17.62
C ILE A 194 14.42 22.43 -18.94
N THR A 195 13.78 21.90 -19.99
CA THR A 195 13.64 22.62 -21.25
C THR A 195 12.55 23.70 -21.14
N PRO A 196 12.67 24.84 -21.85
CA PRO A 196 11.61 25.86 -21.87
C PRO A 196 10.25 25.31 -22.35
N GLN A 197 10.28 24.39 -23.34
CA GLN A 197 9.08 23.73 -23.85
C GLN A 197 8.39 22.88 -22.79
N GLU A 198 9.16 22.08 -22.04
CA GLU A 198 8.62 21.23 -20.97
C GLU A 198 8.08 22.07 -19.80
N ARG A 199 8.75 23.17 -19.45
CA ARG A 199 8.24 24.10 -18.43
C ARG A 199 6.90 24.73 -18.84
N ALA A 200 6.78 25.17 -20.09
CA ALA A 200 5.53 25.71 -20.63
C ALA A 200 4.43 24.64 -20.63
N LEU A 201 4.73 23.42 -21.07
CA LEU A 201 3.79 22.31 -21.09
C LEU A 201 3.23 21.97 -19.69
N ILE A 202 4.06 22.02 -18.64
CA ILE A 202 3.61 21.81 -17.26
C ILE A 202 2.71 22.95 -16.81
N ARG A 203 3.16 24.20 -16.96
CA ARG A 203 2.42 25.39 -16.50
C ARG A 203 1.07 25.52 -17.22
N ASP A 204 1.07 25.39 -18.54
CA ASP A 204 -0.11 25.60 -19.37
C ASP A 204 -1.07 24.39 -19.29
N GLY A 205 -0.57 23.23 -18.87
CA GLY A 205 -1.34 22.00 -18.68
C GLY A 205 -1.88 21.79 -17.26
N GLN A 206 -1.66 22.73 -16.34
CA GLN A 206 -2.18 22.71 -14.98
C GLN A 206 -3.38 23.66 -14.85
N THR A 207 -4.52 23.13 -14.46
CA THR A 207 -5.72 23.92 -14.22
C THR A 207 -5.62 24.53 -12.82
N THR A 208 -5.53 25.85 -12.71
CA THR A 208 -5.74 26.56 -11.44
C THR A 208 -7.22 26.50 -11.10
N MET A 209 -7.63 25.49 -10.33
CA MET A 209 -8.98 25.45 -9.80
C MET A 209 -9.15 26.54 -8.74
N PRO A 210 -10.27 27.30 -8.75
CA PRO A 210 -10.62 28.18 -7.66
C PRO A 210 -10.64 27.40 -6.34
N PRO A 211 -10.29 28.02 -5.20
CA PRO A 211 -10.42 27.36 -3.90
C PRO A 211 -11.89 27.00 -3.68
N VAL A 212 -12.20 25.72 -3.84
CA VAL A 212 -13.54 25.20 -3.61
C VAL A 212 -13.73 25.08 -2.10
N SER A 213 -14.87 25.57 -1.58
CA SER A 213 -15.09 25.58 -0.13
C SER A 213 -15.08 24.16 0.41
N LYS A 214 -14.08 23.79 1.20
CA LYS A 214 -14.02 22.45 1.78
C LYS A 214 -15.27 22.21 2.61
N ARG A 215 -16.04 21.16 2.29
CA ARG A 215 -17.12 20.70 3.15
C ARG A 215 -16.57 20.35 4.54
N ARG A 216 -17.40 20.54 5.58
CA ARG A 216 -16.99 20.19 6.94
C ARG A 216 -16.73 18.70 7.01
N ILE A 217 -15.62 18.30 7.64
CA ILE A 217 -15.22 16.89 7.79
C ILE A 217 -16.37 16.05 8.35
N ARG A 218 -17.09 16.60 9.34
CA ARG A 218 -18.26 15.97 9.96
C ARG A 218 -19.29 15.53 8.92
N ASP A 219 -19.60 16.38 7.94
CA ASP A 219 -20.65 16.13 6.95
C ASP A 219 -20.27 14.99 5.98
N VAL A 220 -18.96 14.79 5.77
CA VAL A 220 -18.44 13.68 4.97
C VAL A 220 -18.48 12.38 5.76
N VAL A 221 -17.97 12.37 7.00
CA VAL A 221 -17.83 11.13 7.79
C VAL A 221 -19.15 10.62 8.39
N THR A 222 -20.16 11.47 8.57
CA THR A 222 -21.50 11.03 8.99
C THR A 222 -22.36 10.54 7.82
N ALA A 223 -21.95 10.80 6.57
CA ALA A 223 -22.72 10.42 5.41
C ALA A 223 -22.73 8.89 5.22
N ARG A 224 -23.90 8.34 4.86
CA ARG A 224 -24.04 6.91 4.51
C ARG A 224 -23.07 6.47 3.42
N ARG A 225 -22.82 7.32 2.42
CA ARG A 225 -21.84 7.07 1.34
C ARG A 225 -20.41 6.87 1.84
N PHE A 226 -20.04 7.47 2.97
CA PHE A 226 -18.71 7.28 3.57
C PHE A 226 -18.58 5.88 4.15
N TRP A 227 -19.54 5.44 4.95
CA TRP A 227 -19.56 4.09 5.50
C TRP A 227 -19.69 3.01 4.44
N ALA A 228 -20.35 3.30 3.31
CA ALA A 228 -20.39 2.42 2.15
C ALA A 228 -19.00 2.12 1.55
N ILE A 229 -18.01 3.01 1.74
CA ILE A 229 -16.64 2.85 1.26
C ILE A 229 -15.68 2.44 2.39
N ALA A 230 -15.85 3.01 3.59
CA ALA A 230 -14.95 2.78 4.72
C ALA A 230 -15.06 1.36 5.27
N LEU A 231 -16.26 0.79 5.40
CA LEU A 231 -16.44 -0.56 5.94
C LEU A 231 -15.86 -1.65 5.04
N PRO A 232 -16.10 -1.66 3.71
CA PRO A 232 -15.46 -2.65 2.84
C PRO A 232 -13.93 -2.56 2.88
N ARG A 233 -13.36 -1.36 2.95
CA ARG A 233 -11.90 -1.18 3.10
C ARG A 233 -11.40 -1.69 4.46
N PHE A 234 -12.12 -1.43 5.54
CA PHE A 234 -11.80 -1.96 6.88
C PHE A 234 -11.72 -3.48 6.87
N PHE A 235 -12.65 -4.16 6.21
CA PHE A 235 -12.69 -5.63 6.15
C PHE A 235 -11.72 -6.23 5.12
N ALA A 236 -11.40 -5.53 4.04
CA ALA A 236 -10.49 -6.03 3.00
C ALA A 236 -8.99 -5.87 3.33
N GLU A 237 -8.62 -4.82 4.08
CA GLU A 237 -7.22 -4.52 4.42
C GLU A 237 -6.50 -5.62 5.22
N PRO A 238 -7.14 -6.33 6.17
CA PRO A 238 -6.55 -7.51 6.82
C PRO A 238 -5.86 -8.49 5.88
N ALA A 239 -6.39 -8.74 4.68
CA ALA A 239 -5.81 -9.68 3.74
C ALA A 239 -4.43 -9.20 3.25
N TRP A 240 -4.32 -7.95 2.80
CA TRP A 240 -3.06 -7.39 2.31
C TRP A 240 -1.96 -7.34 3.37
N GLN A 241 -2.33 -6.94 4.59
CA GLN A 241 -1.36 -6.87 5.69
C GLN A 241 -0.93 -8.26 6.14
N THR A 242 -1.84 -9.23 6.12
CA THR A 242 -1.48 -10.64 6.34
C THR A 242 -0.51 -11.13 5.26
N PHE A 243 -0.80 -10.82 3.99
CA PHE A 243 0.08 -11.23 2.90
C PHE A 243 1.46 -10.60 3.01
N SER A 244 1.53 -9.32 3.35
CA SER A 244 2.78 -8.56 3.45
C SER A 244 3.64 -8.98 4.63
N PHE A 245 3.05 -9.21 5.81
CA PHE A 245 3.81 -9.41 7.04
C PHE A 245 3.92 -10.88 7.50
N TRP A 246 3.06 -11.77 7.00
CA TRP A 246 2.93 -13.12 7.55
C TRP A 246 3.22 -14.24 6.55
N ILE A 247 3.15 -14.02 5.23
CA ILE A 247 3.39 -15.08 4.25
C ILE A 247 4.74 -15.78 4.44
N PRO A 248 5.88 -15.06 4.49
CA PRO A 248 7.17 -15.75 4.62
C PRO A 248 7.27 -16.54 5.94
N LEU A 249 6.72 -15.97 7.03
CA LEU A 249 6.67 -16.65 8.32
C LEU A 249 5.83 -17.93 8.25
N TYR A 250 4.62 -17.85 7.69
CA TYR A 250 3.73 -18.99 7.49
C TYR A 250 4.37 -20.10 6.65
N LEU A 251 5.01 -19.74 5.52
CA LEU A 251 5.68 -20.71 4.65
C LEU A 251 6.85 -21.39 5.37
N ALA A 252 7.57 -20.69 6.23
CA ALA A 252 8.65 -21.29 7.02
C ALA A 252 8.12 -22.19 8.15
N THR A 253 7.12 -21.74 8.91
CA THR A 253 6.68 -22.45 10.14
C THR A 253 5.71 -23.58 9.86
N GLU A 254 4.71 -23.36 9.02
CA GLU A 254 3.62 -24.32 8.76
C GLU A 254 3.91 -25.20 7.54
N ARG A 255 4.65 -24.66 6.57
CA ARG A 255 4.98 -25.38 5.32
C ARG A 255 6.42 -25.87 5.27
N HIS A 256 7.20 -25.61 6.32
CA HIS A 256 8.59 -26.03 6.47
C HIS A 256 9.47 -25.69 5.25
N MET A 257 9.15 -24.60 4.53
CA MET A 257 9.92 -24.17 3.38
C MET A 257 11.24 -23.56 3.82
N ALA A 258 12.32 -23.94 3.14
CA ALA A 258 13.62 -23.33 3.35
C ALA A 258 13.62 -21.86 2.90
N LEU A 259 14.48 -21.05 3.50
CA LEU A 259 14.60 -19.62 3.19
C LEU A 259 14.89 -19.37 1.69
N ALA A 260 15.67 -20.24 1.06
CA ALA A 260 15.93 -20.21 -0.38
C ALA A 260 14.66 -20.42 -1.24
N GLN A 261 13.72 -21.24 -0.78
CA GLN A 261 12.44 -21.41 -1.49
C GLN A 261 11.54 -20.20 -1.28
N ILE A 262 11.52 -19.63 -0.07
CA ILE A 262 10.79 -18.39 0.23
C ILE A 262 11.26 -17.26 -0.70
N ALA A 263 12.57 -17.13 -0.95
CA ALA A 263 13.11 -16.18 -1.92
C ALA A 263 12.55 -16.34 -3.34
N ILE A 264 12.29 -17.58 -3.77
CA ILE A 264 11.81 -17.92 -5.12
C ILE A 264 10.29 -17.74 -5.25
N PHE A 265 9.51 -17.93 -4.19
CA PHE A 265 8.05 -17.99 -4.28
C PHE A 265 7.31 -16.84 -3.59
N ALA A 266 7.87 -16.22 -2.56
CA ALA A 266 7.15 -15.23 -1.75
C ALA A 266 6.80 -13.93 -2.49
N TRP A 267 7.43 -13.68 -3.65
CA TRP A 267 7.11 -12.53 -4.50
C TRP A 267 5.89 -12.77 -5.42
N MET A 268 5.52 -14.03 -5.70
CA MET A 268 4.45 -14.37 -6.66
C MET A 268 3.07 -13.81 -6.27
N PRO A 269 2.65 -13.80 -4.99
CA PRO A 269 1.36 -13.22 -4.61
C PRO A 269 1.28 -11.71 -4.90
N PHE A 270 2.39 -10.98 -4.78
CA PHE A 270 2.46 -9.56 -5.10
C PHE A 270 2.38 -9.32 -6.61
N LEU A 271 3.02 -10.17 -7.42
CA LEU A 271 2.84 -10.13 -8.88
C LEU A 271 1.39 -10.41 -9.26
N ALA A 272 0.76 -11.40 -8.64
CA ALA A 272 -0.65 -11.70 -8.89
C ALA A 272 -1.56 -10.54 -8.47
N ALA A 273 -1.21 -9.82 -7.39
CA ALA A 273 -1.88 -8.60 -6.99
C ALA A 273 -1.84 -7.53 -8.09
N ASP A 274 -0.68 -7.27 -8.70
CA ASP A 274 -0.57 -6.31 -9.81
C ASP A 274 -1.53 -6.66 -10.96
N LEU A 275 -1.57 -7.94 -11.35
CA LEU A 275 -2.51 -8.43 -12.36
C LEU A 275 -3.97 -8.22 -11.95
N GLY A 276 -4.29 -8.40 -10.67
CA GLY A 276 -5.62 -8.16 -10.10
C GLY A 276 -6.05 -6.70 -10.15
N GLY A 277 -5.13 -5.78 -9.87
CA GLY A 277 -5.38 -4.34 -10.00
C GLY A 277 -5.69 -3.93 -11.44
N ILE A 278 -4.89 -4.43 -12.38
CA ILE A 278 -5.10 -4.24 -13.82
C ILE A 278 -6.46 -4.81 -14.24
N ALA A 279 -6.73 -6.07 -13.88
CA ALA A 279 -7.99 -6.73 -14.20
C ALA A 279 -9.20 -5.97 -13.65
N GLY A 280 -9.14 -5.51 -12.40
CA GLY A 280 -10.20 -4.69 -11.78
C GLY A 280 -10.48 -3.40 -12.54
N GLY A 281 -9.44 -2.72 -13.03
CA GLY A 281 -9.57 -1.51 -13.84
C GLY A 281 -10.33 -1.75 -15.16
N TYR A 282 -10.06 -2.87 -15.84
CA TYR A 282 -10.72 -3.21 -17.12
C TYR A 282 -12.08 -3.92 -16.95
N LEU A 283 -12.31 -4.57 -15.80
CA LEU A 283 -13.51 -5.34 -15.55
C LEU A 283 -14.78 -4.47 -15.53
N SER A 284 -14.73 -3.30 -14.86
CA SER A 284 -15.90 -2.41 -14.78
C SER A 284 -16.35 -1.91 -16.18
N PRO A 285 -15.48 -1.34 -17.03
CA PRO A 285 -15.83 -0.98 -18.41
C PRO A 285 -16.36 -2.15 -19.24
N TYR A 286 -15.76 -3.34 -19.09
CA TYR A 286 -16.23 -4.55 -19.77
C TYR A 286 -17.66 -4.91 -19.35
N LEU A 287 -17.95 -4.90 -18.04
CA LEU A 287 -19.27 -5.18 -17.49
C LEU A 287 -20.32 -4.15 -17.94
N VAL A 288 -19.97 -2.87 -17.97
CA VAL A 288 -20.84 -1.81 -18.51
C VAL A 288 -21.12 -2.04 -19.99
N LYS A 289 -20.09 -2.29 -20.81
CA LYS A 289 -20.25 -2.44 -22.26
C LYS A 289 -21.00 -3.71 -22.66
N ARG A 290 -20.68 -4.84 -22.02
CA ARG A 290 -21.18 -6.18 -22.41
C ARG A 290 -22.50 -6.56 -21.75
N PHE A 291 -22.70 -6.15 -20.50
CA PHE A 291 -23.89 -6.50 -19.69
C PHE A 291 -24.79 -5.31 -19.39
N LYS A 292 -24.43 -4.10 -19.87
CA LYS A 292 -25.21 -2.86 -19.69
C LYS A 292 -25.51 -2.54 -18.21
N LEU A 293 -24.63 -2.97 -17.30
CA LEU A 293 -24.75 -2.65 -15.89
C LEU A 293 -24.53 -1.15 -15.65
N PRO A 294 -25.28 -0.51 -14.73
CA PRO A 294 -24.96 0.84 -14.28
C PRO A 294 -23.54 0.91 -13.72
N LEU A 295 -22.85 2.05 -13.89
CA LEU A 295 -21.42 2.19 -13.55
C LEU A 295 -21.10 1.77 -12.11
N VAL A 296 -21.87 2.26 -11.13
CA VAL A 296 -21.71 1.90 -9.70
C VAL A 296 -21.87 0.39 -9.49
N TRP A 297 -22.93 -0.20 -10.04
CA TRP A 297 -23.20 -1.63 -9.89
C TRP A 297 -22.20 -2.52 -10.62
N SER A 298 -21.60 -2.05 -11.72
CA SER A 298 -20.49 -2.76 -12.38
C SER A 298 -19.28 -2.89 -11.45
N ARG A 299 -19.00 -1.89 -10.62
CA ARG A 299 -17.90 -1.90 -9.65
C ARG A 299 -18.22 -2.79 -8.47
N VAL A 300 -19.44 -2.71 -7.94
CA VAL A 300 -19.92 -3.61 -6.87
C VAL A 300 -19.85 -5.07 -7.33
N ALA A 301 -20.24 -5.37 -8.57
CA ALA A 301 -20.14 -6.72 -9.12
C ALA A 301 -18.68 -7.21 -9.23
N GLY A 302 -17.76 -6.36 -9.65
CA GLY A 302 -16.33 -6.70 -9.66
C GLY A 302 -15.76 -6.91 -8.26
N VAL A 303 -16.18 -6.11 -7.26
CA VAL A 303 -15.82 -6.33 -5.85
C VAL A 303 -16.37 -7.66 -5.35
N ALA A 304 -17.61 -8.03 -5.73
CA ALA A 304 -18.20 -9.31 -5.38
C ALA A 304 -17.44 -10.50 -5.97
N LEU A 305 -17.00 -10.38 -7.23
CA LEU A 305 -16.12 -11.39 -7.84
C LEU A 305 -14.82 -11.54 -7.04
N GLY A 306 -14.21 -10.42 -6.62
CA GLY A 306 -13.01 -10.44 -5.78
C GLY A 306 -13.25 -11.12 -4.45
N ALA A 307 -14.36 -10.79 -3.78
CA ALA A 307 -14.72 -11.41 -2.50
C ALA A 307 -14.94 -12.93 -2.62
N VAL A 308 -15.51 -13.39 -3.74
CA VAL A 308 -15.63 -14.85 -4.03
C VAL A 308 -14.26 -15.48 -4.27
N LEU A 309 -13.38 -14.83 -5.04
CA LEU A 309 -12.01 -15.32 -5.24
C LEU A 309 -11.21 -15.38 -3.92
N MET A 310 -11.54 -14.54 -2.94
CA MET A 310 -10.97 -14.58 -1.59
C MET A 310 -11.32 -15.81 -0.76
N LEU A 311 -12.30 -16.61 -1.21
CA LEU A 311 -12.49 -17.94 -0.67
C LEU A 311 -11.30 -18.87 -0.98
N GLY A 312 -10.46 -18.55 -1.98
CA GLY A 312 -9.23 -19.28 -2.26
C GLY A 312 -8.28 -19.31 -1.05
N PRO A 313 -7.78 -18.15 -0.58
CA PRO A 313 -6.98 -18.07 0.64
C PRO A 313 -7.63 -18.71 1.87
N ALA A 314 -8.96 -18.64 2.01
CA ALA A 314 -9.68 -19.29 3.10
C ALA A 314 -9.49 -20.82 3.14
N LEU A 315 -9.18 -21.44 2.00
CA LEU A 315 -8.93 -22.89 1.87
C LEU A 315 -7.46 -23.28 2.07
N ILE A 316 -6.55 -22.32 2.29
CA ILE A 316 -5.11 -22.62 2.47
C ILE A 316 -4.87 -23.61 3.62
N GLY A 317 -5.65 -23.50 4.70
CA GLY A 317 -5.53 -24.42 5.83
C GLY A 317 -5.84 -25.89 5.50
N LEU A 318 -6.58 -26.14 4.41
CA LEU A 318 -7.07 -27.47 4.03
C LEU A 318 -6.14 -28.18 3.03
N VAL A 319 -5.18 -27.47 2.45
CA VAL A 319 -4.24 -28.05 1.47
C VAL A 319 -2.96 -28.50 2.15
N SER A 320 -2.37 -29.60 1.71
CA SER A 320 -1.08 -30.12 2.23
C SER A 320 0.13 -29.58 1.47
N SER A 321 0.00 -29.38 0.16
CA SER A 321 1.10 -28.91 -0.71
C SER A 321 1.44 -27.43 -0.49
N PRO A 322 2.70 -27.08 -0.19
CA PRO A 322 3.16 -25.69 -0.11
C PRO A 322 2.93 -24.91 -1.41
N TYR A 323 3.07 -25.57 -2.57
CA TYR A 323 2.86 -24.95 -3.87
C TYR A 323 1.39 -24.61 -4.12
N THR A 324 0.47 -25.46 -3.66
CA THR A 324 -0.97 -25.16 -3.71
C THR A 324 -1.31 -24.01 -2.77
N ALA A 325 -0.70 -23.93 -1.59
CA ALA A 325 -0.86 -22.79 -0.69
C ALA A 325 -0.38 -21.48 -1.34
N ILE A 326 0.77 -21.49 -2.01
CA ILE A 326 1.28 -20.34 -2.78
C ILE A 326 0.29 -19.95 -3.90
N ALA A 327 -0.22 -20.92 -4.66
CA ALA A 327 -1.21 -20.65 -5.71
C ALA A 327 -2.48 -19.98 -5.15
N LEU A 328 -2.96 -20.43 -3.99
CA LEU A 328 -4.09 -19.80 -3.31
C LEU A 328 -3.76 -18.41 -2.77
N PHE A 329 -2.54 -18.16 -2.28
CA PHE A 329 -2.08 -16.81 -1.97
C PHE A 329 -2.04 -15.91 -3.20
N CYS A 330 -1.66 -16.43 -4.37
CA CYS A 330 -1.71 -15.66 -5.62
C CYS A 330 -3.15 -15.29 -6.01
N VAL A 331 -4.10 -16.23 -5.89
CA VAL A 331 -5.52 -15.93 -6.08
C VAL A 331 -5.97 -14.85 -5.09
N GLY A 332 -5.53 -14.92 -3.84
CA GLY A 332 -5.75 -13.89 -2.83
C GLY A 332 -5.18 -12.53 -3.21
N GLY A 333 -3.89 -12.45 -3.55
CA GLY A 333 -3.25 -11.20 -3.97
C GLY A 333 -4.02 -10.54 -5.12
N PHE A 334 -4.34 -11.31 -6.16
CA PHE A 334 -5.16 -10.87 -7.30
C PHE A 334 -6.51 -10.32 -6.85
N ALA A 335 -7.24 -11.09 -6.04
CA ALA A 335 -8.57 -10.73 -5.57
C ALA A 335 -8.55 -9.46 -4.71
N HIS A 336 -7.60 -9.33 -3.79
CA HIS A 336 -7.46 -8.17 -2.92
C HIS A 336 -7.24 -6.90 -3.73
N GLN A 337 -6.28 -6.94 -4.65
CA GLN A 337 -5.94 -5.76 -5.42
C GLN A 337 -7.05 -5.34 -6.38
N MET A 338 -7.81 -6.31 -6.90
CA MET A 338 -9.03 -6.06 -7.67
C MET A 338 -10.10 -5.36 -6.82
N ILE A 339 -10.37 -5.84 -5.61
CA ILE A 339 -11.28 -5.19 -4.65
C ILE A 339 -10.84 -3.76 -4.36
N SER A 340 -9.56 -3.58 -4.00
CA SER A 340 -8.97 -2.28 -3.66
C SER A 340 -9.12 -1.29 -4.82
N ALA A 341 -8.75 -1.67 -6.04
CA ALA A 341 -8.89 -0.81 -7.22
C ALA A 341 -10.34 -0.36 -7.47
N LEU A 342 -11.29 -1.29 -7.38
CA LEU A 342 -12.71 -1.00 -7.63
C LEU A 342 -13.37 -0.16 -6.52
N VAL A 343 -13.02 -0.38 -5.25
CA VAL A 343 -13.53 0.46 -4.15
C VAL A 343 -12.92 1.87 -4.20
N ASN A 344 -11.64 1.99 -4.57
CA ASN A 344 -10.98 3.28 -4.73
C ASN A 344 -11.62 4.09 -5.85
N THR A 345 -11.84 3.47 -7.01
CA THR A 345 -12.55 4.13 -8.11
C THR A 345 -13.97 4.51 -7.68
N LEU A 346 -14.72 3.61 -7.01
CA LEU A 346 -16.07 3.91 -6.53
C LEU A 346 -16.13 5.13 -5.60
N SER A 347 -15.09 5.38 -4.82
CA SER A 347 -14.96 6.60 -4.01
C SER A 347 -15.00 7.86 -4.87
N ALA A 348 -14.34 7.87 -6.03
CA ALA A 348 -14.34 9.01 -6.95
C ALA A 348 -15.70 9.24 -7.64
N ASP A 349 -16.50 8.18 -7.81
CA ASP A 349 -17.83 8.29 -8.44
C ASP A 349 -18.89 8.82 -7.49
N VAL A 350 -18.82 8.42 -6.22
CA VAL A 350 -19.87 8.67 -5.24
C VAL A 350 -19.64 9.99 -4.49
N PHE A 351 -18.40 10.44 -4.38
CA PHE A 351 -18.07 11.70 -3.73
C PHE A 351 -17.92 12.85 -4.73
N ASP A 352 -18.26 14.06 -4.28
CA ASP A 352 -17.95 15.28 -5.02
C ASP A 352 -16.45 15.56 -4.90
N ALA A 353 -15.89 16.29 -5.88
CA ALA A 353 -14.43 16.50 -5.95
C ALA A 353 -13.83 17.08 -4.66
N GLU A 354 -14.60 17.93 -3.96
CA GLU A 354 -14.26 18.52 -2.66
C GLU A 354 -14.19 17.51 -1.51
N GLU A 355 -14.96 16.43 -1.60
CA GLU A 355 -15.13 15.44 -0.53
C GLU A 355 -14.22 14.22 -0.72
N VAL A 356 -13.83 13.90 -1.97
CA VAL A 356 -13.06 12.69 -2.33
C VAL A 356 -11.79 12.55 -1.50
N GLY A 357 -11.06 13.65 -1.29
CA GLY A 357 -9.81 13.64 -0.50
C GLY A 357 -10.06 13.26 0.97
N THR A 358 -11.01 13.93 1.62
CA THR A 358 -11.40 13.64 3.01
C THR A 358 -11.93 12.22 3.15
N ALA A 359 -12.85 11.81 2.27
CA ALA A 359 -13.44 10.47 2.29
C ALA A 359 -12.37 9.38 2.10
N SER A 360 -11.47 9.55 1.12
CA SER A 360 -10.40 8.59 0.85
C SER A 360 -9.40 8.47 2.00
N GLY A 361 -9.07 9.59 2.65
CA GLY A 361 -8.17 9.62 3.81
C GLY A 361 -8.74 8.89 5.02
N PHE A 362 -9.96 9.25 5.46
CA PHE A 362 -10.60 8.58 6.60
C PHE A 362 -10.97 7.12 6.31
N ALA A 363 -11.36 6.79 5.08
CA ALA A 363 -11.57 5.40 4.68
C ALA A 363 -10.25 4.60 4.66
N GLY A 364 -9.13 5.24 4.33
CA GLY A 364 -7.80 4.65 4.45
C GLY A 364 -7.41 4.40 5.90
N MET A 365 -7.67 5.34 6.80
CA MET A 365 -7.47 5.15 8.24
C MET A 365 -8.30 3.96 8.77
N ALA A 366 -9.57 3.83 8.36
CA ALA A 366 -10.38 2.66 8.70
C ALA A 366 -9.75 1.35 8.20
N ALA A 367 -9.23 1.33 6.97
CA ALA A 367 -8.48 0.19 6.43
C ALA A 367 -7.32 -0.21 7.36
N TRP A 368 -6.43 0.74 7.68
CA TRP A 368 -5.27 0.49 8.53
C TRP A 368 -5.63 -0.01 9.93
N ILE A 369 -6.70 0.50 10.52
CA ILE A 369 -7.21 0.02 11.81
C ILE A 369 -7.65 -1.45 11.70
N GLY A 370 -8.37 -1.81 10.64
CA GLY A 370 -8.77 -3.20 10.38
C GLY A 370 -7.56 -4.12 10.24
N GLY A 371 -6.56 -3.72 9.45
CA GLY A 371 -5.32 -4.47 9.27
C GLY A 371 -4.50 -4.63 10.55
N LEU A 372 -4.38 -3.57 11.36
CA LEU A 372 -3.74 -3.61 12.67
C LEU A 372 -4.46 -4.56 13.62
N GLY A 373 -5.78 -4.41 13.76
CA GLY A 373 -6.60 -5.25 14.63
C GLY A 373 -6.47 -6.74 14.27
N PHE A 374 -6.50 -7.06 12.97
CA PHE A 374 -6.32 -8.44 12.52
C PHE A 374 -4.89 -8.95 12.73
N SER A 375 -3.87 -8.13 12.50
CA SER A 375 -2.46 -8.53 12.75
C SER A 375 -2.24 -8.92 14.21
N LEU A 376 -2.81 -8.16 15.15
CA LEU A 376 -2.76 -8.47 16.58
C LEU A 376 -3.53 -9.76 16.91
N LEU A 377 -4.69 -9.97 16.27
CA LEU A 377 -5.50 -11.18 16.41
C LEU A 377 -4.75 -12.43 15.90
N VAL A 378 -4.07 -12.34 14.75
CA VAL A 378 -3.21 -13.41 14.23
C VAL A 378 -2.13 -13.75 15.24
N GLY A 379 -1.43 -12.77 15.78
CA GLY A 379 -0.39 -13.02 16.79
C GLY A 379 -0.90 -13.69 18.07
N ALA A 380 -2.09 -13.31 18.54
CA ALA A 380 -2.66 -13.86 19.77
C ALA A 380 -3.21 -15.29 19.63
N LEU A 381 -3.62 -15.68 18.42
CA LEU A 381 -4.34 -16.92 18.16
C LEU A 381 -3.59 -17.95 17.32
N ALA A 382 -2.67 -17.54 16.44
CA ALA A 382 -2.02 -18.47 15.50
C ALA A 382 -1.31 -19.63 16.19
N ASP A 383 -0.62 -19.38 17.32
CA ASP A 383 0.06 -20.45 18.08
C ASP A 383 -0.93 -21.40 18.81
N LYS A 384 -2.19 -21.00 19.00
CA LYS A 384 -3.20 -21.77 19.74
C LYS A 384 -4.14 -22.57 18.84
N ILE A 385 -4.58 -21.96 17.74
CA ILE A 385 -5.61 -22.53 16.84
C ILE A 385 -5.10 -22.73 15.40
N GLY A 386 -3.83 -22.38 15.13
CA GLY A 386 -3.24 -22.43 13.79
C GLY A 386 -3.66 -21.27 12.88
N TYR A 387 -3.05 -21.20 11.70
CA TYR A 387 -3.34 -20.17 10.70
C TYR A 387 -4.61 -20.43 9.88
N ALA A 388 -5.08 -21.69 9.80
CA ALA A 388 -6.24 -22.08 9.01
C ALA A 388 -7.52 -21.29 9.31
N PRO A 389 -8.00 -21.20 10.57
CA PRO A 389 -9.21 -20.42 10.88
C PRO A 389 -9.00 -18.92 10.63
N LEU A 390 -7.77 -18.42 10.78
CA LEU A 390 -7.43 -17.02 10.53
C LEU A 390 -7.52 -16.67 9.04
N PHE A 391 -7.02 -17.54 8.16
CA PHE A 391 -7.20 -17.33 6.72
C PHE A 391 -8.66 -17.49 6.28
N ALA A 392 -9.44 -18.36 6.92
CA ALA A 392 -10.88 -18.43 6.69
C ALA A 392 -11.60 -17.11 7.06
N CYS A 393 -11.18 -16.45 8.13
CA CYS A 393 -11.70 -15.12 8.49
C CYS A 393 -11.45 -14.07 7.41
N LEU A 394 -10.31 -14.11 6.70
CA LEU A 394 -10.03 -13.16 5.61
C LEU A 394 -11.08 -13.25 4.50
N GLY A 395 -11.39 -14.47 4.04
CA GLY A 395 -12.45 -14.68 3.05
C GLY A 395 -13.81 -14.23 3.55
N LEU A 396 -14.14 -14.50 4.82
CA LEU A 396 -15.39 -14.06 5.42
C LEU A 396 -15.48 -12.52 5.50
N PHE A 397 -14.39 -11.85 5.85
CA PHE A 397 -14.35 -10.39 5.93
C PHE A 397 -14.62 -9.74 4.58
N ASP A 398 -14.04 -10.24 3.48
CA ASP A 398 -14.31 -9.69 2.15
C ASP A 398 -15.78 -9.91 1.71
N ILE A 399 -16.39 -11.04 2.08
CA ILE A 399 -17.83 -11.30 1.85
C ILE A 399 -18.70 -10.33 2.67
N ILE A 400 -18.36 -10.08 3.93
CA ILE A 400 -19.03 -9.08 4.77
C ILE A 400 -18.85 -7.68 4.15
N GLY A 401 -17.63 -7.35 3.73
CA GLY A 401 -17.28 -6.08 3.11
C GLY A 401 -18.11 -5.79 1.86
N VAL A 402 -18.21 -6.74 0.93
CA VAL A 402 -19.03 -6.54 -0.27
C VAL A 402 -20.53 -6.50 0.03
N THR A 403 -21.00 -7.25 1.03
CA THR A 403 -22.40 -7.22 1.45
C THR A 403 -22.76 -5.83 2.00
N LEU A 404 -21.93 -5.28 2.89
CA LEU A 404 -22.09 -3.93 3.42
C LEU A 404 -22.01 -2.88 2.31
N LEU A 405 -21.08 -3.03 1.37
CA LEU A 405 -20.99 -2.17 0.20
C LEU A 405 -22.32 -2.17 -0.58
N ALA A 406 -22.80 -3.34 -0.98
CA ALA A 406 -24.00 -3.50 -1.80
C ALA A 406 -25.28 -2.99 -1.11
N VAL A 407 -25.35 -3.05 0.22
CA VAL A 407 -26.48 -2.53 1.01
C VAL A 407 -26.39 -1.02 1.16
N LEU A 408 -25.22 -0.48 1.51
CA LEU A 408 -25.06 0.94 1.84
C LEU A 408 -25.01 1.84 0.61
N ILE A 409 -24.54 1.32 -0.54
CA ILE A 409 -24.37 2.09 -1.79
C ILE A 409 -25.67 2.33 -2.55
N ARG A 410 -26.74 1.58 -2.24
CA ARG A 410 -28.06 1.73 -2.88
C ARG A 410 -28.58 3.16 -2.75
N GLY A 411 -28.95 3.78 -3.88
CA GLY A 411 -29.49 5.14 -3.92
C GLY A 411 -28.46 6.24 -3.63
N GLN A 412 -27.15 5.92 -3.62
CA GLN A 412 -26.09 6.89 -3.31
C GLN A 412 -25.35 7.40 -4.55
N SER A 413 -25.65 6.87 -5.75
CA SER A 413 -25.01 7.39 -6.97
C SER A 413 -25.33 8.87 -7.18
N LYS A 414 -24.44 9.61 -7.85
CA LYS A 414 -24.69 11.03 -8.18
C LYS A 414 -26.00 11.20 -8.95
N GLN A 415 -26.28 10.29 -9.87
CA GLN A 415 -27.47 10.33 -10.72
C GLN A 415 -28.75 10.09 -9.92
N GLU A 416 -28.78 9.09 -9.03
CA GLU A 416 -29.93 8.83 -8.14
C GLU A 416 -30.18 10.00 -7.16
N ARG A 417 -29.12 10.65 -6.66
CA ARG A 417 -29.26 11.80 -5.77
C ARG A 417 -29.80 13.04 -6.48
N LEU A 418 -29.34 13.30 -7.71
CA LEU A 418 -29.89 14.40 -8.52
C LEU A 418 -31.38 14.18 -8.82
N LEU A 419 -31.79 12.94 -9.09
CA LEU A 419 -33.19 12.59 -9.29
C LEU A 419 -34.01 12.75 -8.00
N ALA A 420 -33.47 12.37 -6.84
CA ALA A 420 -34.14 12.50 -5.54
C ALA A 420 -34.20 13.94 -5.01
N GLN A 421 -33.36 14.86 -5.51
CA GLN A 421 -33.44 16.29 -5.19
C GLN A 421 -34.49 17.04 -6.02
N HIS A 422 -34.90 16.45 -7.14
CA HIS A 422 -35.88 17.01 -8.07
C HIS A 422 -37.27 16.33 -7.98
N ALA A 423 -37.41 15.35 -7.09
CA ALA A 423 -38.65 14.66 -6.75
C ALA A 423 -39.10 15.09 -5.36
#